data_AF-A0A0G4KMY2-F1
#
_entry.id   AF-A0A0G4KMY2-F1
#
_cell.length_a   1.000
_cell.length_b   1.000
_cell.length_c   1.000
_cell.angle_alpha   90.00
_cell.angle_beta   90.00
_cell.angle_gamma   90.00
#
_symmetry.space_group_name_H-M   'P 1'
#
loop_
_entity.id
_entity.type
_entity.pdbx_description
1 polymer ?
#
loop_
_entity_poly.entity_id
_entity_poly.type
_entity_poly.pdbx_seq_one_letter_code
_entity_poly.pdbx_strand_id
1 'polypeptide(L)'
;MGGGVDMDYEIVSMSECKDLLDDGKLPLTAANSMNYVAACLADTNSWAGKNHVLYNIANAVCTIGHDEVCKLDLAVSNQPSCPHTLGAVDALKDNEVKNIAYGTGKVSVAL
;
A
#
# COMPACT_ATOMS: atom_id res chain seq x y z
N MET A 1 -18.20 20.31 12.64
CA MET A 1 -17.07 21.16 13.05
C MET A 1 -15.84 20.30 13.04
N GLY A 2 -14.81 20.69 12.29
CA GLY A 2 -13.48 20.06 12.30
C GLY A 2 -12.45 21.13 11.97
N GLY A 3 -11.30 21.09 12.64
CA GLY A 3 -10.15 21.97 12.45
C GLY A 3 -8.87 21.16 12.61
N GLY A 4 -7.74 21.73 12.23
CA GLY A 4 -6.43 21.12 12.49
C GLY A 4 -6.22 20.90 13.98
N VAL A 5 -5.64 19.77 14.34
CA VAL A 5 -5.15 19.49 15.69
C VAL A 5 -3.64 19.53 15.60
N ASP A 6 -3.00 20.35 16.43
CA ASP A 6 -1.54 20.36 16.53
C ASP A 6 -1.09 19.05 17.18
N MET A 7 -0.16 18.38 16.52
CA MET A 7 0.36 17.08 16.93
C MET A 7 1.89 17.11 16.88
N ASP A 8 2.53 16.59 17.90
CA ASP A 8 3.96 16.29 17.89
C ASP A 8 4.21 14.98 17.13
N TYR A 9 5.37 14.88 16.47
CA TYR A 9 5.81 13.67 15.82
C TYR A 9 7.28 13.40 16.12
N GLU A 10 7.65 12.13 16.08
CA GLU A 10 9.03 11.68 16.15
C GLU A 10 9.31 10.64 15.07
N ILE A 11 10.60 10.45 14.75
CA ILE A 11 11.03 9.44 13.78
C ILE A 11 11.41 8.19 14.58
N VAL A 12 10.64 7.13 14.39
CA VAL A 12 10.85 5.85 15.07
C VAL A 12 11.47 4.80 14.14
N SER A 13 11.96 3.71 14.72
CA SER A 13 12.39 2.54 13.96
C SER A 13 11.20 1.82 13.32
N MET A 14 11.38 1.20 12.15
CA MET A 14 10.31 0.42 11.50
C MET A 14 9.78 -0.75 12.34
N SER A 15 10.57 -1.25 13.30
CA SER A 15 10.10 -2.27 14.25
C SER A 15 8.96 -1.79 15.14
N GLU A 16 8.84 -0.48 15.37
CA GLU A 16 7.71 0.08 16.13
C GLU A 16 6.43 0.15 15.31
N CYS A 17 6.52 0.03 13.98
CA CYS A 17 5.37 -0.02 13.08
C CYS A 17 4.98 -1.44 12.69
N LYS A 18 5.47 -2.48 13.38
CA LYS A 18 5.34 -3.89 12.96
C LYS A 18 3.87 -4.32 12.76
N ASP A 19 2.97 -3.78 13.56
CA ASP A 19 1.52 -4.00 13.49
C ASP A 19 0.87 -3.36 12.26
N LEU A 20 1.53 -2.39 11.63
CA LEU A 20 1.11 -1.77 10.36
C LEU A 20 1.75 -2.42 9.12
N LEU A 21 2.71 -3.33 9.32
CA LEU A 21 3.43 -4.01 8.25
C LEU A 21 2.79 -5.36 7.91
N ASP A 22 2.96 -5.78 6.66
CA ASP A 22 2.51 -7.09 6.20
C ASP A 22 3.68 -8.08 6.23
N ASP A 23 3.64 -9.02 7.18
CA ASP A 23 4.73 -9.95 7.48
C ASP A 23 6.10 -9.26 7.60
N GLY A 24 6.10 -8.07 8.21
CA GLY A 24 7.30 -7.23 8.39
C GLY A 24 7.77 -6.49 7.13
N LYS A 25 7.01 -6.51 6.04
CA LYS A 25 7.27 -5.77 4.80
C LYS A 25 6.30 -4.61 4.64
N LEU A 26 6.75 -3.58 3.92
CA LEU A 26 5.90 -2.45 3.52
C LEU A 26 5.00 -2.87 2.35
N PRO A 27 3.67 -2.94 2.53
CA PRO A 27 2.76 -3.20 1.43
C PRO A 27 2.65 -1.97 0.52
N LEU A 28 2.79 -2.19 -0.78
CA LEU A 28 2.74 -1.16 -1.80
C LEU A 28 1.87 -1.62 -2.97
N THR A 29 1.20 -0.67 -3.63
CA THR A 29 0.38 -0.97 -4.82
C THR A 29 1.28 -1.23 -6.03
N ALA A 30 1.20 -2.42 -6.61
CA ALA A 30 2.03 -2.82 -7.75
C ALA A 30 1.85 -1.87 -8.95
N ALA A 31 0.62 -1.42 -9.20
CA ALA A 31 0.31 -0.56 -10.35
C ALA A 31 0.76 0.90 -10.19
N ASN A 32 0.84 1.42 -8.96
CA ASN A 32 1.03 2.87 -8.72
C ASN A 32 2.30 3.24 -7.94
N SER A 33 3.03 2.28 -7.36
CA SER A 33 4.17 2.58 -6.48
C SER A 33 5.55 2.45 -7.15
N MET A 34 5.61 2.14 -8.45
CA MET A 34 6.86 1.74 -9.11
C MET A 34 7.98 2.77 -9.10
N ASN A 35 7.67 4.07 -9.16
CA ASN A 35 8.70 5.12 -9.05
C ASN A 35 9.35 5.13 -7.65
N TYR A 36 8.55 4.96 -6.60
CA TYR A 36 9.05 4.88 -5.22
C TYR A 36 9.90 3.63 -5.01
N VAL A 37 9.41 2.48 -5.50
CA VAL A 37 10.11 1.19 -5.41
C VAL A 37 11.44 1.25 -6.15
N ALA A 38 11.46 1.77 -7.39
CA ALA A 38 12.70 1.90 -8.16
C ALA A 38 13.72 2.80 -7.46
N ALA A 39 13.30 3.94 -6.92
CA ALA A 39 14.17 4.82 -6.15
C ALA A 39 14.73 4.14 -4.89
N CYS A 40 13.89 3.39 -4.17
CA CYS A 40 14.30 2.66 -2.98
C CYS A 40 15.21 1.47 -3.30
N LEU A 41 15.03 0.79 -4.43
CA LEU A 41 15.92 -0.28 -4.89
C LEU A 41 17.30 0.23 -5.32
N ALA A 42 17.36 1.46 -5.85
CA ALA A 42 18.62 2.10 -6.23
C ALA A 42 19.46 2.52 -5.02
N ASP A 43 18.83 2.76 -3.85
CA ASP A 43 19.52 3.05 -2.60
C ASP A 43 19.76 1.76 -1.78
N THR A 44 21.02 1.33 -1.72
CA THR A 44 21.42 0.13 -0.98
C THR A 44 21.21 0.22 0.54
N ASN A 45 20.94 1.41 1.08
CA ASN A 45 20.63 1.62 2.49
C ASN A 45 19.12 1.72 2.77
N SER A 46 18.27 1.78 1.74
CA SER A 46 16.83 1.88 1.91
C SER A 46 16.25 0.63 2.59
N TRP A 47 15.54 0.84 3.71
CA TRP A 47 14.80 -0.24 4.37
C TRP A 47 13.65 -0.71 3.50
N ALA A 48 12.90 0.21 2.87
CA ALA A 48 11.78 -0.13 1.99
C ALA A 48 12.25 -0.88 0.74
N GLY A 49 13.41 -0.54 0.19
CA GLY A 49 14.01 -1.29 -0.94
C GLY A 49 14.24 -2.76 -0.60
N LYS A 50 14.63 -3.05 0.65
CA LYS A 50 14.87 -4.42 1.16
C LYS A 50 13.63 -5.12 1.69
N ASN A 51 12.63 -4.36 2.15
CA ASN A 51 11.48 -4.87 2.90
C ASN A 51 10.17 -4.30 2.35
N HIS A 52 9.83 -4.64 1.11
CA HIS A 52 8.54 -4.31 0.52
C HIS A 52 7.86 -5.54 -0.08
N VAL A 53 6.55 -5.43 -0.27
CA VAL A 53 5.72 -6.38 -1.00
C VAL A 53 4.79 -5.60 -1.93
N LEU A 54 4.55 -6.11 -3.13
CA LEU A 54 3.69 -5.47 -4.13
C LEU A 54 2.38 -6.23 -4.22
N TYR A 55 1.27 -5.54 -3.99
CA TYR A 55 -0.08 -6.07 -4.12
C TYR A 55 -0.75 -5.57 -5.39
N ASN A 56 -1.54 -6.42 -6.07
CA ASN A 56 -2.31 -6.03 -7.25
C ASN A 56 -3.60 -5.25 -6.91
N ILE A 57 -3.51 -4.31 -5.98
CA ILE A 57 -4.57 -3.39 -5.60
C ILE A 57 -4.35 -2.05 -6.32
N ALA A 58 -5.38 -1.56 -6.99
CA ALA A 58 -5.25 -0.51 -7.99
C ALA A 58 -5.56 0.92 -7.48
N ASN A 59 -6.09 1.08 -6.26
CA ASN A 59 -6.36 2.39 -5.67
C ASN A 59 -5.92 2.50 -4.20
N ALA A 60 -5.70 3.73 -3.74
CA ALA A 60 -5.28 4.03 -2.38
C ALA A 60 -6.36 3.76 -1.31
N VAL A 61 -7.61 3.58 -1.73
CA VAL A 61 -8.74 3.23 -0.85
C VAL A 61 -8.87 1.71 -0.71
N CYS A 62 -8.11 0.92 -1.47
CA CYS A 62 -8.14 -0.54 -1.48
C CYS A 62 -9.53 -1.14 -1.77
N THR A 63 -10.25 -0.57 -2.73
CA THR A 63 -11.59 -1.04 -3.15
C THR A 63 -11.59 -1.73 -4.51
N ILE A 64 -10.51 -1.61 -5.28
CA ILE A 64 -10.38 -2.23 -6.60
C ILE A 64 -9.05 -2.98 -6.79
N GLY A 65 -9.11 -4.07 -7.56
CA GLY A 65 -7.99 -4.94 -7.85
C GLY A 65 -8.14 -6.34 -7.22
N HIS A 66 -7.02 -7.00 -7.03
CA HIS A 66 -6.94 -8.36 -6.50
C HIS A 66 -5.95 -8.40 -5.32
N ASP A 67 -6.34 -9.06 -4.23
CA ASP A 67 -5.50 -9.27 -3.05
C ASP A 67 -4.50 -10.39 -3.34
N GLU A 68 -3.48 -10.06 -4.12
CA GLU A 68 -2.45 -11.00 -4.58
C GLU A 68 -1.09 -10.32 -4.67
N VAL A 69 -0.05 -11.09 -4.36
CA VAL A 69 1.33 -10.62 -4.41
C VAL A 69 1.86 -10.69 -5.84
N CYS A 70 2.41 -9.57 -6.30
CA CYS A 70 3.11 -9.44 -7.57
C CYS A 70 4.62 -9.62 -7.40
N LYS A 71 5.29 -10.07 -8.47
CA LYS A 71 6.75 -10.19 -8.53
C LYS A 71 7.33 -9.10 -9.41
N LEU A 72 8.43 -8.51 -8.97
CA LEU A 72 9.17 -7.50 -9.73
C LEU A 72 10.55 -8.04 -10.08
N ASP A 73 10.87 -8.00 -11.37
CA ASP A 73 12.22 -8.18 -11.89
C ASP A 73 12.55 -7.03 -12.85
N LEU A 74 13.29 -6.04 -12.33
CA LEU A 74 13.67 -4.85 -13.10
C LEU A 74 14.66 -5.15 -14.24
N ALA A 75 15.29 -6.33 -14.25
CA ALA A 75 16.10 -6.76 -15.39
C ALA A 75 15.21 -7.21 -16.58
N VAL A 76 13.95 -7.56 -16.31
CA VAL A 76 12.98 -8.02 -17.31
C VAL A 76 11.99 -6.91 -17.70
N SER A 77 11.41 -6.22 -16.70
CA SER A 77 10.36 -5.24 -16.92
C SER A 77 10.30 -4.20 -15.79
N ASN A 78 9.88 -2.97 -16.13
CA ASN A 78 9.53 -1.96 -15.14
C ASN A 78 8.11 -2.13 -14.56
N GLN A 79 7.36 -3.15 -15.02
CA GLN A 79 6.03 -3.50 -14.54
C GLN A 79 6.08 -4.82 -13.76
N PRO A 80 5.49 -4.88 -12.55
CA PRO A 80 5.35 -6.14 -11.81
C PRO A 80 4.49 -7.16 -12.56
N SER A 81 4.84 -8.43 -12.43
CA SER A 81 4.04 -9.56 -12.89
C SER A 81 3.12 -10.03 -11.76
N CYS A 82 1.82 -10.01 -12.01
CA CYS A 82 0.77 -10.44 -11.08
C CYS A 82 -0.02 -11.63 -11.66
N PRO A 83 -0.66 -12.46 -10.83
CA PRO A 83 -1.52 -13.54 -11.32
C PRO A 83 -2.69 -13.05 -12.18
N HIS A 84 -3.33 -11.93 -11.83
CA HIS A 84 -4.31 -11.23 -12.66
C HIS A 84 -3.67 -10.04 -13.39
N THR A 85 -4.42 -9.43 -14.31
CA THR A 85 -3.97 -8.21 -15.02
C THR A 85 -3.56 -7.14 -14.02
N LEU A 86 -2.34 -6.62 -14.17
CA LEU A 86 -1.84 -5.52 -13.36
C LEU A 86 -2.76 -4.31 -13.51
N GLY A 87 -3.24 -3.76 -12.39
CA GLY A 87 -4.11 -2.58 -12.39
C GLY A 87 -5.53 -2.85 -12.86
N ALA A 88 -6.01 -4.09 -12.73
CA ALA A 88 -7.41 -4.43 -12.94
C ALA A 88 -8.32 -3.59 -12.01
N VAL A 89 -9.48 -3.22 -12.53
CA VAL A 89 -10.47 -2.35 -11.84
C VAL A 89 -11.67 -3.14 -11.31
N ASP A 90 -11.54 -4.46 -11.19
CA ASP A 90 -12.53 -5.31 -10.54
C ASP A 90 -12.74 -4.85 -9.10
N ALA A 91 -13.97 -4.96 -8.59
CA ALA A 91 -14.22 -4.73 -7.18
C ALA A 91 -13.41 -5.75 -6.35
N LEU A 92 -12.62 -5.24 -5.39
CA LEU A 92 -11.84 -6.08 -4.50
C LEU A 92 -12.81 -6.92 -3.64
N LYS A 93 -12.56 -8.23 -3.58
CA LYS A 93 -13.40 -9.17 -2.83
C LYS A 93 -12.78 -9.48 -1.48
N ASP A 94 -13.64 -9.90 -0.54
CA ASP A 94 -13.28 -10.41 0.79
C ASP A 94 -12.55 -9.41 1.72
N ASN A 95 -12.40 -8.15 1.29
CA ASN A 95 -11.72 -7.07 2.01
C ASN A 95 -12.54 -5.76 1.96
N GLU A 96 -13.69 -5.73 2.66
CA GLU A 96 -14.54 -4.52 2.70
C GLU A 96 -13.87 -3.39 3.48
N VAL A 97 -13.51 -2.31 2.78
CA VAL A 97 -12.98 -1.09 3.38
C VAL A 97 -14.14 -0.19 3.85
N LYS A 98 -14.00 0.36 5.06
CA LYS A 98 -15.04 1.16 5.71
C LYS A 98 -14.55 2.58 6.01
N ASN A 99 -15.34 3.56 5.63
CA ASN A 99 -15.17 4.95 6.04
C ASN A 99 -15.81 5.18 7.41
N ILE A 100 -15.16 5.99 8.23
CA ILE A 100 -15.70 6.50 9.49
C ILE A 100 -16.02 7.98 9.31
N ALA A 101 -17.31 8.33 9.27
CA ALA A 101 -17.76 9.70 9.06
C ALA A 101 -17.33 10.59 10.23
N TYR A 102 -16.47 11.54 9.91
CA TYR A 102 -15.87 12.46 10.86
C TYR A 102 -16.92 13.15 11.76
N GLY A 103 -16.63 13.21 13.06
CA GLY A 103 -17.48 13.85 14.08
C GLY A 103 -18.77 13.10 14.42
N THR A 104 -19.09 12.00 13.73
CA THR A 104 -20.30 11.21 14.02
C THR A 104 -20.02 9.74 14.35
N GLY A 105 -18.86 9.23 13.91
CA GLY A 105 -18.52 7.81 14.05
C GLY A 105 -19.35 6.87 13.17
N LYS A 106 -20.24 7.40 12.31
CA LYS A 106 -21.05 6.57 11.41
C LYS A 106 -20.17 5.87 10.40
N VAL A 107 -20.42 4.58 10.21
CA VAL A 107 -19.67 3.72 9.30
C VAL A 107 -20.40 3.64 7.96
N SER A 108 -19.67 3.74 6.85
CA SER A 108 -20.17 3.47 5.50
C SER A 108 -19.13 2.71 4.68
N VAL A 109 -19.57 1.94 3.69
CA VAL A 109 -18.66 1.28 2.75
C VAL A 109 -17.83 2.33 2.01
N ALA A 110 -16.54 2.08 1.86
CA ALA A 110 -15.66 2.92 1.05
C ALA A 110 -15.86 2.61 -0.44
N LEU A 111 -15.81 3.66 -1.26
CA LEU A 111 -15.95 3.58 -2.71
C LEU A 111 -14.57 3.64 -3.36
#